data_AF-A0A842AFC8-F1
#
_entry.id   AF-A0A842AFC8-F1
#
_cell.length_a   1.000
_cell.length_b   1.000
_cell.length_c   1.000
_cell.angle_alpha   90.00
_cell.angle_beta   90.00
_cell.angle_gamma   90.00
#
_symmetry.space_group_name_H-M   'P 1'
#
loop_
_entity.id
_entity.type
_entity.pdbx_description
1 polymer ?
#
loop_
_entity_poly.entity_id
_entity_poly.type
_entity_poly.pdbx_seq_one_letter_code
_entity_poly.pdbx_strand_id
1 'polypeptide(L)'
;MKFELTREFIYVDEFDRSAQKHGFTSRDYFYIEQLLLSDPKKGTVLQFANGLRKLRYAPIRLKSGKSGGFRIFYVDIESYNIVVMITLINKRVADNLTDEELRYLGKFVVQLKQLYMNKEW
;
A
#
# COMPACT_ATOMS: atom_id res chain seq x y z
N MET A 1 5.51 -4.15 27.59
CA MET A 1 4.19 -3.98 26.98
C MET A 1 4.24 -4.56 25.58
N LYS A 2 3.67 -5.75 25.35
CA LYS A 2 3.51 -6.28 23.99
C LYS A 2 2.31 -5.54 23.40
N PHE A 3 2.56 -4.56 22.53
CA PHE A 3 1.48 -4.04 21.69
C PHE A 3 1.08 -5.20 20.78
N GLU A 4 -0.13 -5.74 20.95
CA GLU A 4 -0.77 -6.45 19.85
C GLU A 4 -0.99 -5.41 18.75
N LEU A 5 -0.09 -5.38 17.77
CA LEU A 5 -0.22 -4.56 16.58
C LEU A 5 -1.30 -5.21 15.71
N THR A 6 -2.56 -5.06 16.11
CA THR A 6 -3.67 -5.29 15.20
C THR A 6 -3.69 -4.14 14.20
N ARG A 7 -3.87 -4.46 12.92
CA ARG A 7 -4.10 -3.47 11.88
C ARG A 7 -5.34 -3.88 11.09
N GLU A 8 -6.23 -2.93 10.83
CA GLU A 8 -7.29 -3.09 9.84
C GLU A 8 -6.73 -2.72 8.47
N PHE A 9 -6.83 -3.64 7.51
CA PHE A 9 -6.44 -3.39 6.13
C PHE A 9 -7.66 -3.00 5.31
N ILE A 10 -7.58 -1.83 4.70
CA ILE A 10 -8.64 -1.31 3.83
C ILE A 10 -8.10 -1.21 2.42
N TYR A 11 -8.80 -1.84 1.48
CA TYR A 11 -8.47 -1.84 0.07
C TYR A 11 -9.41 -0.89 -0.65
N VAL A 12 -8.87 0.09 -1.38
CA VAL A 12 -9.70 0.92 -2.27
C VAL A 12 -9.90 0.19 -3.59
N ASP A 13 -10.98 0.48 -4.31
CA ASP A 13 -11.33 -0.22 -5.56
C ASP A 13 -10.19 -0.23 -6.59
N GLU A 14 -9.39 0.84 -6.65
CA GLU A 14 -8.26 0.92 -7.57
C GLU A 14 -7.17 -0.11 -7.25
N PHE A 15 -6.92 -0.37 -5.97
CA PHE A 15 -5.98 -1.41 -5.57
C PHE A 15 -6.47 -2.77 -6.05
N ASP A 16 -7.73 -3.11 -5.78
CA ASP A 16 -8.28 -4.41 -6.14
C ASP A 16 -8.33 -4.63 -7.64
N ARG A 17 -8.73 -3.61 -8.42
CA ARG A 17 -8.67 -3.69 -9.89
C ARG A 17 -7.26 -3.94 -10.40
N SER A 18 -6.26 -3.22 -9.87
CA SER A 18 -4.86 -3.39 -10.28
C SER A 18 -4.30 -4.77 -9.87
N ALA A 19 -4.62 -5.22 -8.65
CA ALA A 19 -4.25 -6.53 -8.14
C ALA A 19 -4.85 -7.67 -8.99
N GLN A 20 -6.14 -7.60 -9.31
CA GLN A 20 -6.82 -8.58 -10.16
C GLN A 20 -6.23 -8.61 -11.57
N LYS A 21 -6.00 -7.44 -12.19
CA LYS A 21 -5.34 -7.33 -13.50
C LYS A 21 -3.97 -8.02 -13.53
N HIS A 22 -3.27 -8.04 -12.40
CA HIS A 22 -1.96 -8.65 -12.27
C HIS A 22 -1.97 -10.05 -11.65
N GLY A 23 -3.16 -10.65 -11.46
CA GLY A 23 -3.30 -12.02 -10.99
C GLY A 23 -2.85 -12.21 -9.55
N PHE A 24 -3.06 -11.23 -8.69
CA PHE A 24 -2.90 -11.40 -7.25
C PHE A 24 -3.89 -12.44 -6.74
N THR A 25 -3.41 -13.26 -5.82
CA THR A 25 -4.13 -14.36 -5.17
C THR A 25 -4.29 -14.03 -3.70
N SER A 26 -5.19 -14.70 -2.98
CA SER A 26 -5.35 -14.54 -1.53
C SER A 26 -4.03 -14.70 -0.75
N ARG A 27 -3.09 -15.52 -1.24
CA ARG A 27 -1.76 -15.64 -0.65
C ARG A 27 -0.94 -14.35 -0.75
N ASP A 28 -1.07 -13.59 -1.83
CA ASP A 28 -0.37 -12.30 -1.96
C ASP A 28 -0.88 -11.30 -0.94
N TYR A 29 -2.20 -11.16 -0.84
CA TYR A 29 -2.84 -10.29 0.15
C TYR A 29 -2.34 -10.65 1.55
N PHE A 30 -2.44 -11.94 1.92
CA PHE A 30 -1.92 -12.42 3.19
C PHE A 30 -0.44 -12.08 3.43
N TYR A 31 0.44 -12.34 2.46
CA TYR A 31 1.87 -12.02 2.63
C TYR A 31 2.13 -10.52 2.78
N ILE A 32 1.43 -9.69 2.02
CA ILE A 32 1.55 -8.22 2.10
C ILE A 32 1.08 -7.73 3.47
N GLU A 33 -0.06 -8.23 3.95
CA GLU A 33 -0.58 -7.91 5.28
C GLU A 33 0.41 -8.34 6.37
N GLN A 34 0.93 -9.57 6.34
CA GLN A 34 1.92 -10.04 7.32
C GLN A 34 3.20 -9.19 7.32
N LEU A 35 3.66 -8.79 6.13
CA LEU A 35 4.80 -7.88 6.01
C LEU A 35 4.52 -6.54 6.69
N LEU A 36 3.34 -5.97 6.49
CA LEU A 36 2.95 -4.67 7.05
C LEU A 36 2.52 -4.75 8.52
N LEU A 37 2.04 -5.90 9.00
CA LEU A 37 1.82 -6.16 10.43
C LEU A 37 3.15 -6.24 11.17
N SER A 38 4.18 -6.86 10.57
CA SER A 38 5.52 -6.95 11.17
C SER A 38 6.21 -5.59 11.26
N ASP A 39 6.01 -4.73 10.26
CA ASP A 39 6.55 -3.38 10.20
C ASP A 39 5.70 -2.52 9.25
N PRO A 40 4.76 -1.72 9.78
CA PRO A 40 3.94 -0.81 8.97
C PRO A 40 4.78 0.25 8.23
N LYS A 41 6.01 0.50 8.69
CA LYS A 41 6.91 1.53 8.16
C LYS A 41 7.91 0.97 7.13
N LYS A 42 7.80 -0.31 6.77
CA LYS A 42 8.66 -1.02 5.81
C LYS A 42 8.71 -0.38 4.42
N GLY A 43 7.65 0.30 3.99
CA GLY A 43 7.64 1.09 2.77
C GLY A 43 8.34 2.44 2.92
N THR A 44 9.12 2.80 1.90
CA THR A 44 9.79 4.12 1.85
C THR A 44 8.76 5.22 1.71
N VAL A 45 8.85 6.26 2.53
CA VAL A 45 7.99 7.44 2.43
C VAL A 45 8.28 8.18 1.13
N LEU A 46 7.23 8.52 0.39
CA LEU A 46 7.32 9.33 -0.82
C LEU A 46 7.18 10.80 -0.44
N GLN A 47 8.14 11.61 -0.87
CA GLN A 47 8.10 13.05 -0.64
C GLN A 47 6.88 13.66 -1.32
N PHE A 48 6.34 14.74 -0.73
CA PHE A 48 5.20 15.50 -1.25
C PHE A 48 3.88 14.71 -1.41
N ALA A 49 3.79 13.50 -0.86
CA ALA A 49 2.61 12.64 -0.97
C ALA A 49 1.94 12.37 0.38
N ASN A 50 2.06 13.31 1.34
CA ASN A 50 1.35 13.30 2.63
C ASN A 50 1.45 11.99 3.43
N GLY A 51 2.63 11.36 3.41
CA GLY A 51 2.88 10.11 4.14
C GLY A 51 2.54 8.83 3.37
N LEU A 52 2.26 8.93 2.06
CA LEU A 52 2.22 7.78 1.16
C LEU A 52 3.55 7.01 1.20
N ARG A 53 3.47 5.69 1.30
CA ARG A 53 4.60 4.78 1.37
C ARG A 53 4.64 3.87 0.16
N LYS A 54 5.85 3.53 -0.28
CA LYS A 54 6.12 2.58 -1.36
C LYS A 54 6.75 1.31 -0.83
N LEU A 55 6.01 0.21 -0.85
CA LEU A 55 6.49 -1.14 -0.54
C LEU A 55 6.93 -1.84 -1.83
N ARG A 56 8.11 -2.47 -1.78
CA ARG A 56 8.57 -3.38 -2.85
C ARG A 56 8.09 -4.79 -2.50
N TYR A 57 7.32 -5.40 -3.41
CA TYR A 57 6.77 -6.74 -3.23
C TYR A 57 7.14 -7.63 -4.42
N ALA A 58 7.48 -8.89 -4.15
CA ALA A 58 7.76 -9.88 -5.18
C ALA A 58 7.09 -11.21 -4.77
N PRO A 59 6.00 -11.62 -5.45
CA PRO A 59 5.36 -12.90 -5.19
C PRO A 59 6.34 -14.06 -5.37
N ILE A 60 6.38 -14.96 -4.39
CA ILE A 60 7.25 -16.16 -4.41
C ILE A 60 6.99 -17.03 -5.65
N ARG A 61 5.74 -17.09 -6.13
CA ARG A 61 5.35 -17.90 -7.30
C ARG A 61 5.88 -17.37 -8.63
N LEU A 62 6.20 -16.08 -8.72
CA LEU A 62 6.70 -15.48 -9.95
C LEU A 62 8.20 -15.71 -10.00
N LYS A 63 8.68 -16.41 -11.03
CA LYS A 63 10.12 -16.65 -11.22
C LYS A 63 10.90 -15.34 -11.06
N SER A 64 11.93 -15.37 -10.23
CA SER A 64 12.81 -14.23 -9.93
C SER A 64 13.39 -13.65 -11.21
N GLY A 65 12.88 -12.49 -11.63
CA GLY A 65 13.24 -11.83 -12.87
C GLY A 65 12.55 -10.46 -13.02
N LYS A 66 12.76 -9.77 -14.14
CA LYS A 66 12.24 -8.41 -14.40
C LYS A 66 10.69 -8.30 -14.34
N SER A 67 9.96 -9.41 -14.40
CA SER A 67 8.49 -9.48 -14.48
C SER A 67 7.77 -9.69 -13.14
N GLY A 68 8.48 -10.10 -12.07
CA GLY A 68 7.84 -10.52 -10.81
C GLY A 68 7.65 -9.43 -9.76
N GLY A 69 8.30 -8.26 -9.91
CA GLY A 69 8.28 -7.21 -8.89
C GLY A 69 7.09 -6.25 -9.04
N PHE A 70 6.46 -5.94 -7.93
CA PHE A 70 5.40 -4.93 -7.79
C PHE A 70 5.82 -3.84 -6.80
N ARG A 71 5.31 -2.64 -7.03
CA ARG A 71 5.41 -1.52 -6.10
C ARG A 71 4.01 -1.21 -5.61
N ILE A 72 3.81 -1.39 -4.32
CA ILE A 72 2.54 -1.17 -3.64
C ILE A 72 2.61 0.18 -2.96
N PHE A 73 1.57 0.98 -3.15
CA PHE A 73 1.42 2.30 -2.55
C PHE A 73 0.33 2.24 -1.48
N TYR A 74 0.69 2.61 -0.26
CA TYR A 74 -0.19 2.50 0.90
C TYR A 74 0.04 3.62 1.90
N VAL A 75 -0.90 3.83 2.82
CA VAL A 75 -0.78 4.76 3.94
C VAL A 75 -1.05 4.01 5.24
N ASP A 76 -0.16 4.21 6.22
CA ASP A 76 -0.37 3.78 7.59
C ASP A 76 -0.92 4.97 8.40
N ILE A 77 -2.14 4.82 8.92
CA ILE A 77 -2.80 5.78 9.80
C ILE A 77 -2.61 5.28 11.24
N GLU A 78 -1.44 5.60 11.79
CA GLU A 78 -0.93 4.98 13.02
C GLU A 78 -1.88 5.12 14.22
N SER A 79 -2.52 6.27 14.39
CA SER A 79 -3.44 6.56 15.50
C SER A 79 -4.72 5.74 15.51
N TYR A 80 -5.10 5.14 14.37
CA TYR A 80 -6.32 4.34 14.24
C TYR A 80 -6.03 2.88 13.90
N ASN A 81 -4.76 2.47 13.90
CA ASN A 81 -4.36 1.12 13.51
C ASN A 81 -4.88 0.71 12.11
N ILE A 82 -4.99 1.65 11.18
CA ILE A 82 -5.51 1.38 9.82
C ILE A 82 -4.40 1.47 8.80
N VAL A 83 -4.34 0.50 7.90
CA VAL A 83 -3.50 0.54 6.70
C VAL A 83 -4.41 0.60 5.48
N VAL A 84 -4.33 1.70 4.73
CA VAL A 84 -5.09 1.87 3.48
C VAL A 84 -4.20 1.54 2.29
N MET A 85 -4.60 0.53 1.53
CA MET A 85 -3.95 0.05 0.31
C MET A 85 -4.52 0.81 -0.89
N ILE A 86 -3.70 1.63 -1.55
CA ILE A 86 -4.17 2.63 -2.53
C ILE A 86 -4.07 2.11 -3.96
N THR A 87 -2.89 1.66 -4.38
CA THR A 87 -2.68 1.10 -5.72
C THR A 87 -1.40 0.27 -5.77
N LEU A 88 -1.17 -0.38 -6.91
CA LEU A 88 0.08 -1.06 -7.22
C LEU A 88 0.43 -0.91 -8.70
N ILE A 89 1.73 -0.97 -8.99
CA ILE A 89 2.25 -1.01 -10.36
C ILE A 89 3.23 -2.17 -10.53
N ASN A 90 3.21 -2.81 -11.70
CA ASN A 90 4.22 -3.78 -12.06
C ASN A 90 5.53 -3.08 -12.45
N LYS A 91 6.67 -3.63 -12.02
CA LYS A 91 7.99 -3.06 -12.30
C LYS A 91 8.35 -2.93 -13.77
N ARG A 92 7.76 -3.77 -14.63
CA ARG A 92 7.93 -3.68 -16.07
C ARG A 92 7.31 -2.41 -16.66
N VAL A 93 6.22 -1.93 -16.06
CA VAL A 93 5.50 -0.75 -16.55
C VAL A 93 6.20 0.52 -16.07
N ALA A 94 6.49 0.61 -14.77
CA ALA A 94 7.20 1.77 -14.21
C ALA A 94 7.94 1.45 -12.89
N ASP A 95 9.02 2.19 -12.61
CA ASP A 95 9.75 2.15 -11.32
C ASP A 95 9.11 3.04 -10.24
N ASN A 96 8.36 4.03 -10.66
CA ASN A 96 7.67 4.92 -9.75
C ASN A 96 6.44 5.49 -10.42
N LEU A 97 5.55 6.03 -9.60
CA LEU A 97 4.59 7.01 -10.07
C LEU A 97 5.34 8.29 -10.45
N THR A 98 4.81 8.98 -11.45
CA THR A 98 5.27 10.31 -11.84
C THR A 98 5.01 11.32 -10.72
N ASP A 99 5.71 12.44 -10.73
CA ASP A 99 5.53 13.48 -9.72
C ASP A 99 4.10 14.06 -9.74
N GLU A 100 3.45 14.07 -10.90
CA GLU A 100 2.06 14.49 -11.02
C GLU A 100 1.10 13.51 -10.35
N GLU A 101 1.25 12.20 -10.61
CA GLU A 101 0.48 11.15 -9.95
C GLU A 101 0.71 11.16 -8.43
N LEU A 102 1.95 11.39 -7.98
CA LEU A 102 2.27 11.50 -6.55
C LEU A 102 1.60 12.70 -5.90
N ARG A 103 1.57 13.86 -6.57
CA ARG A 103 0.85 15.04 -6.08
C ARG A 103 -0.66 14.79 -6.01
N TYR A 104 -1.22 14.14 -7.04
CA TYR A 104 -2.64 13.78 -7.07
C TYR A 104 -3.00 12.82 -5.92
N LEU A 105 -2.26 11.72 -5.78
CA LEU A 105 -2.44 10.79 -4.68
C LEU A 105 -2.19 11.45 -3.33
N GLY A 106 -1.26 12.39 -3.23
CA GLY A 106 -1.04 13.18 -2.02
C GLY A 106 -2.30 13.91 -1.56
N LYS A 107 -3.07 14.51 -2.48
CA LYS A 107 -4.36 15.15 -2.16
C LYS A 107 -5.40 14.12 -1.69
N PHE A 108 -5.49 13.00 -2.39
CA PHE A 108 -6.37 11.88 -2.02
C PHE A 108 -6.05 11.33 -0.62
N VAL A 109 -4.77 11.20 -0.27
CA VAL A 109 -4.31 10.75 1.05
C VAL A 109 -4.74 11.70 2.16
N VAL A 110 -4.76 13.02 1.92
CA VAL A 110 -5.25 14.00 2.90
C VAL A 110 -6.74 13.78 3.16
N GLN A 111 -7.54 13.63 2.11
CA GLN A 111 -8.98 13.37 2.22
C GLN A 111 -9.26 12.05 2.94
N LEU A 112 -8.52 10.99 2.61
CA LEU A 112 -8.61 9.71 3.30
C LEU A 112 -8.31 9.84 4.80
N LYS A 113 -7.20 10.50 5.15
CA LYS A 113 -6.84 10.70 6.56
C LYS A 113 -7.92 11.47 7.31
N GLN A 114 -8.47 12.53 6.72
CA GLN A 114 -9.57 13.30 7.31
C GLN A 114 -10.82 12.43 7.51
N LEU A 115 -11.18 11.60 6.53
CA LEU A 115 -12.32 10.68 6.62
C LEU A 115 -12.20 9.74 7.83
N TYR A 116 -11.02 9.15 8.05
CA TYR A 116 -10.80 8.24 9.19
C TYR A 116 -10.55 8.97 10.50
N MET A 117 -9.99 10.18 10.48
CA MET A 117 -9.78 11.00 11.68
C MET A 117 -11.08 11.56 12.25
N ASN A 118 -12.02 11.91 11.38
CA ASN A 118 -13.32 12.47 11.77
C ASN A 118 -14.38 11.39 12.01
N LYS A 119 -14.00 10.11 11.92
CA LYS A 119 -14.91 9.00 12.23
C LYS A 119 -15.07 8.96 13.75
N GLU A 120 -16.27 9.28 14.23
CA GLU A 120 -16.67 8.98 15.60
C GLU A 120 -17.17 7.54 15.63
N TRP A 121 -16.36 6.65 16.22
CA TRP A 121 -16.67 5.23 16.42
C TRP A 121 -17.34 5.07 17.78
#